data_AF-A0A323UJY8-F1
#
_entry.id   AF-A0A323UJY8-F1
#
_cell.length_a   1.000
_cell.length_b   1.000
_cell.length_c   1.000
_cell.angle_alpha   90.00
_cell.angle_beta   90.00
_cell.angle_gamma   90.00
#
_symmetry.space_group_name_H-M   'P 1'
#
loop_
_entity.id
_entity.type
_entity.pdbx_description
1 polymer ?
#
loop_
_entity_poly.entity_id
_entity_poly.type
_entity_poly.pdbx_seq_one_letter_code
_entity_poly.pdbx_strand_id
1 'polypeptide(L)' 'MPWADRSLPPERDDDPPPDLPTPLDALEAERRDLISQVRRGVHSKRQRQILKRVAALTLSILAGKGR' A
#
# COMPACT_ATOMS: atom_id res chain seq x y z
N MET A 1 -47.86 -10.44 30.96
CA MET A 1 -46.48 -10.12 30.52
C MET A 1 -45.99 -11.29 29.69
N PRO A 2 -45.41 -11.11 28.49
CA PRO A 2 -44.47 -10.02 28.18
C PRO A 2 -44.68 -9.35 26.79
N TRP A 3 -44.73 -8.03 26.81
CA TRP A 3 -44.66 -7.09 25.68
C TRP A 3 -43.20 -6.86 25.24
N ALA A 4 -42.32 -7.84 25.45
CA ALA A 4 -40.89 -7.66 25.34
C ALA A 4 -40.29 -8.56 24.26
N ASP A 5 -40.86 -8.53 23.05
CA ASP A 5 -40.03 -8.74 21.87
C ASP A 5 -39.19 -7.49 21.70
N ARG A 6 -38.05 -7.51 22.38
CA ARG A 6 -36.98 -6.53 22.22
C ARG A 6 -36.52 -6.64 20.78
N SER A 7 -37.05 -5.78 19.93
CA SER A 7 -36.42 -5.42 18.68
C SER A 7 -35.08 -4.77 19.03
N LEU A 8 -34.06 -5.60 19.26
CA LEU A 8 -32.69 -5.14 19.19
C LEU A 8 -32.53 -4.65 17.74
N PRO A 9 -32.16 -3.37 17.49
CA PRO A 9 -31.72 -2.98 16.16
C PRO A 9 -30.61 -3.96 15.75
N PRO A 10 -30.56 -4.43 14.49
CA PRO A 10 -29.40 -5.19 14.04
C PRO A 10 -28.17 -4.38 14.42
N GLU A 11 -27.24 -5.01 15.15
CA GLU A 11 -25.93 -4.42 15.38
C GLU A 11 -25.46 -3.97 14.00
N ARG A 12 -25.16 -2.67 13.85
CA ARG A 12 -24.52 -2.22 12.62
C ARG A 12 -23.35 -3.18 12.44
N ASP A 13 -23.31 -3.88 11.32
CA ASP A 13 -22.07 -4.46 10.83
C ASP A 13 -21.12 -3.27 10.79
N ASP A 14 -20.31 -3.12 11.85
CA ASP A 14 -19.15 -2.27 11.89
C ASP A 14 -18.16 -2.95 10.95
N ASP A 15 -18.49 -2.96 9.66
CA ASP A 15 -17.55 -3.20 8.59
C ASP A 15 -16.40 -2.24 8.89
N PRO A 16 -15.20 -2.76 9.19
CA PRO A 16 -14.08 -1.88 9.46
C PRO A 16 -13.93 -0.95 8.25
N PRO A 17 -13.70 0.36 8.47
CA PRO A 17 -13.53 1.28 7.36
C PRO A 17 -12.44 0.73 6.43
N PRO A 18 -12.61 0.83 5.10
CA PRO A 18 -11.62 0.30 4.17
C PRO A 18 -10.27 0.94 4.49
N ASP A 19 -9.25 0.11 4.72
CA ASP A 19 -7.89 0.56 4.99
C ASP A 19 -7.44 1.46 3.84
N LEU A 20 -7.44 2.77 4.08
CA LEU A 20 -6.94 3.73 3.10
C LEU A 20 -5.45 3.44 2.91
N PRO A 21 -4.96 3.37 1.65
CA PRO A 21 -3.57 3.03 1.39
C PRO A 21 -2.68 4.05 2.10
N THR A 22 -1.80 3.55 2.95
CA THR A 22 -0.87 4.40 3.68
C THR A 22 0.13 5.00 2.68
N PRO A 23 0.74 6.16 2.99
CA PRO A 23 1.81 6.71 2.15
C PRO A 23 2.95 5.72 1.92
N LEU A 24 3.18 4.82 2.89
CA LEU A 24 4.10 3.69 2.78
C LEU A 24 3.67 2.71 1.67
N ASP A 25 2.39 2.32 1.62
CA ASP A 25 1.86 1.42 0.59
C ASP A 25 2.04 1.98 -0.82
N ALA A 26 1.90 3.30 -0.98
CA ALA A 26 2.13 3.97 -2.25
C ALA A 26 3.61 3.89 -2.69
N LEU A 27 4.56 4.09 -1.77
CA LEU A 27 5.99 3.96 -2.06
C LEU A 27 6.37 2.52 -2.39
N GLU A 28 5.77 1.55 -1.71
CA GLU A 28 5.98 0.14 -2.02
C GLU A 28 5.41 -0.26 -3.38
N ALA A 29 4.22 0.23 -3.72
CA ALA A 29 3.61 0.01 -5.02
C ALA A 29 4.48 0.57 -6.15
N GLU A 30 4.97 1.81 -6.01
CA GLU A 30 5.88 2.42 -7.00
C GLU A 30 7.18 1.61 -7.14
N ARG A 31 7.75 1.14 -6.03
CA ARG A 31 8.96 0.31 -6.04
C ARG A 31 8.73 -1.00 -6.81
N ARG A 32 7.61 -1.68 -6.57
CA ARG A 32 7.27 -2.95 -7.25
C ARG A 32 7.06 -2.74 -8.75
N ASP A 33 6.34 -1.68 -9.13
CA ASP A 33 6.10 -1.37 -10.55
C ASP A 33 7.42 -1.12 -11.28
N LEU A 34 8.31 -0.30 -10.71
CA LEU A 34 9.61 -0.01 -11.31
C LEU A 34 10.49 -1.25 -11.45
N ILE A 35 10.49 -2.15 -10.47
CA ILE A 35 11.22 -3.42 -10.55
C ILE A 35 10.69 -4.29 -11.70
N SER A 36 9.37 -4.31 -11.92
CA SER A 36 8.76 -5.08 -13.03
C SER A 36 9.23 -4.61 -14.42
N GLN A 37 9.61 -3.33 -14.54
CA GLN A 37 10.12 -2.75 -15.78
C GLN A 37 11.62 -3.06 -16.03
N VAL A 38 12.34 -3.59 -15.05
CA VAL A 38 13.77 -3.92 -15.19
C VAL A 38 13.90 -5.25 -15.94
N ARG A 39 14.70 -5.25 -17.01
CA ARG A 39 15.05 -6.45 -17.78
C ARG A 39 16.50 -6.82 -17.52
N ARG A 40 16.75 -8.08 -17.20
CA ARG A 40 18.10 -8.61 -16.93
C ARG A 40 18.99 -8.49 -18.17
N GLY A 41 20.26 -8.13 -17.97
CA GLY A 41 21.27 -8.05 -19.03
C GLY A 41 21.17 -6.84 -19.96
N VAL A 42 20.19 -5.96 -19.76
CA VAL A 42 20.07 -4.72 -20.52
C VAL A 42 20.72 -3.59 -19.72
N HIS A 43 21.53 -2.77 -20.39
CA HIS A 43 22.32 -1.69 -19.77
C HIS A 43 21.96 -0.32 -20.34
N SER A 44 20.66 -0.05 -20.49
CA SER A 44 20.17 1.22 -21.04
C SER A 44 20.27 2.38 -20.03
N LYS A 45 20.27 3.63 -20.52
CA LYS A 45 20.16 4.82 -19.66
C LYS A 45 18.89 4.80 -18.82
N ARG A 46 17.76 4.40 -19.44
CA ARG A 46 16.46 4.26 -18.78
C ARG A 46 16.50 3.27 -17.62
N GLN A 47 17.07 2.08 -17.81
CA GLN A 47 17.16 1.10 -16.72
C GLN A 47 18.09 1.54 -15.59
N ARG A 48 19.19 2.22 -15.90
CA ARG A 48 20.03 2.83 -14.86
C ARG A 48 19.25 3.87 -14.04
N GLN A 49 18.37 4.65 -14.67
CA GLN A 49 17.49 5.58 -13.96
C GLN A 49 16.45 4.85 -13.09
N ILE A 50 15.82 3.79 -13.63
CA ILE A 50 14.88 2.95 -12.87
C ILE A 50 15.55 2.36 -11.63
N LEU A 51 16.74 1.76 -11.77
CA LEU A 51 17.49 1.19 -10.65
C LEU A 51 17.85 2.25 -9.59
N LYS A 52 18.28 3.45 -10.02
CA LYS A 52 18.53 4.58 -9.09
C LYS A 52 17.26 4.99 -8.33
N ARG A 53 16.12 5.05 -9.02
CA ARG A 53 14.83 5.40 -8.41
C ARG A 53 14.39 4.33 -7.40
N VAL A 54 14.50 3.05 -7.75
CA VAL A 54 14.21 1.92 -6.84
C VAL A 54 15.06 1.99 -5.58
N ALA A 55 16.35 2.30 -5.70
CA ALA A 55 17.24 2.47 -4.55
C ALA A 55 16.78 3.65 -3.66
N ALA A 56 16.43 4.80 -4.25
CA ALA A 56 15.94 5.95 -3.52
C ALA A 56 14.61 5.69 -2.78
N LEU A 57 13.68 4.97 -3.41
CA LEU A 57 12.42 4.55 -2.78
C LEU A 57 12.69 3.60 -1.61
N THR A 58 13.57 2.63 -1.79
CA THR A 58 13.95 1.68 -0.74
C THR A 58 14.54 2.40 0.48
N LEU A 59 15.41 3.38 0.26
CA LEU A 59 15.96 4.21 1.34
C LEU A 59 14.88 5.05 2.02
N SER A 60 13.93 5.60 1.27
CA SER A 60 12.83 6.40 1.84
C SER A 60 11.92 5.55 2.74
N ILE A 61 11.61 4.32 2.32
CA ILE A 61 10.86 3.34 3.10
C ILE A 61 11.59 2.99 4.40
N LEU A 62 12.90 2.67 4.31
CA LEU A 62 13.71 2.33 5.49
C LEU A 62 13.85 3.51 6.47
N ALA A 63 13.89 4.74 5.95
CA ALA A 63 13.91 5.95 6.77
C ALA A 63 12.55 6.25 7.43
N GLY A 64 11.51 5.44 7.20
CA GLY A 64 10.18 5.62 7.79
C GLY A 64 9.38 6.76 7.14
N LYS A 65 9.78 7.20 5.95
CA LYS A 65 9.07 8.27 5.23
C LYS A 65 7.74 7.70 4.71
N GLY A 66 6.70 7.84 5.51
CA GLY A 66 5.37 7.27 5.24
C GLY A 66 4.68 6.62 6.44
N ARG A 67 5.33 6.62 7.63
CA ARG A 67 4.66 6.49 8.93
C ARG A 67 4.05 7.80 9.38
#